data_AF-A0A3N4IG77-F1
#
_entry.id   AF-A0A3N4IG77-F1
#
_cell.length_a   1.000
_cell.length_b   1.000
_cell.length_c   1.000
_cell.angle_alpha   90.00
_cell.angle_beta   90.00
_cell.angle_gamma   90.00
#
_symmetry.space_group_name_H-M   'P 1'
#
loop_
_entity.id
_entity.type
_entity.pdbx_description
1 polymer ?
#
loop_
_entity_poly.entity_id
_entity_poly.type
_entity_poly.pdbx_seq_one_letter_code
_entity_poly.pdbx_strand_id
1 'polypeptide(L)'
;MKFSTISAFLASAPLALGAIVCTTLNGSPLLDDCIEAFAALPYPPAPGAPVACPLIYAPVWKLAEAGSCRIEAYSSTGSAACTDRREVIQTAGDLFRKCASPGNRVEGVAELSKTQNEDTVFEGIRIVRSGQQAQEVPDINAPVASPI
;
A
#
# COMPACT_ATOMS: atom_id res chain seq x y z
N MET A 1 35.74 -44.75 4.02
CA MET A 1 35.53 -43.30 3.87
C MET A 1 34.03 -43.07 3.71
N LYS A 2 33.36 -42.50 4.72
CA LYS A 2 31.90 -42.24 4.69
C LYS A 2 31.69 -40.76 4.35
N PHE A 3 31.10 -40.48 3.19
CA PHE A 3 30.68 -39.14 2.80
C PHE A 3 29.35 -38.82 3.51
N SER A 4 29.37 -37.85 4.41
CA SER A 4 28.15 -37.24 4.93
C SER A 4 27.73 -36.16 3.95
N THR A 5 26.64 -36.42 3.22
CA THR A 5 25.99 -35.43 2.37
C THR A 5 25.16 -34.53 3.28
N ILE A 6 25.57 -33.27 3.41
CA ILE A 6 24.77 -32.25 4.12
C ILE A 6 23.66 -31.81 3.16
N SER A 7 22.41 -32.11 3.53
CA SER A 7 21.21 -31.58 2.90
C SER A 7 21.16 -30.06 3.06
N ALA A 8 21.43 -29.32 1.98
CA ALA A 8 21.04 -27.92 1.89
C ALA A 8 19.56 -27.86 1.49
N PHE A 9 18.68 -27.90 2.49
CA PHE A 9 17.32 -27.39 2.30
C PHE A 9 17.44 -25.87 2.12
N LEU A 10 17.38 -25.40 0.88
CA LEU A 10 17.00 -24.03 0.59
C LEU A 10 15.56 -23.88 1.10
N ALA A 11 15.43 -23.38 2.32
CA ALA A 11 14.16 -22.88 2.82
C ALA A 11 13.78 -21.70 1.93
N SER A 12 12.92 -21.94 0.95
CA SER A 12 12.17 -20.90 0.27
C SER A 12 11.36 -20.20 1.36
N ALA A 13 11.89 -19.15 1.94
CA ALA A 13 11.12 -18.28 2.81
C ALA A 13 9.98 -17.74 1.94
N PRO A 14 8.70 -18.06 2.23
CA PRO A 14 7.60 -17.44 1.52
C PRO A 14 7.74 -15.92 1.76
N LEU A 15 7.77 -15.15 0.66
CA LEU A 15 7.60 -13.70 0.72
C LEU A 15 6.35 -13.44 1.56
N ALA A 16 6.52 -12.81 2.72
CA ALA A 16 5.41 -12.53 3.60
C ALA A 16 4.43 -11.61 2.85
N LEU A 17 3.26 -12.14 2.50
CA LEU A 17 2.13 -11.33 2.05
C LEU A 17 1.81 -10.30 3.16
N GLY A 18 1.56 -9.05 2.77
CA GLY A 18 1.50 -7.90 3.69
C GLY A 18 2.81 -7.10 3.81
N ALA A 19 3.64 -7.14 2.77
CA ALA A 19 4.92 -6.44 2.75
C ALA A 19 4.71 -4.92 2.74
N ILE A 20 5.20 -4.27 3.79
CA ILE A 20 5.37 -2.82 3.84
C ILE A 20 6.73 -2.50 3.23
N VAL A 21 6.73 -1.65 2.21
CA VAL A 21 7.94 -1.15 1.55
C VAL A 21 8.06 0.34 1.84
N CYS A 22 9.12 0.72 2.54
CA CYS A 22 9.39 2.11 2.90
C CYS A 22 10.31 2.76 1.87
N THR A 23 9.92 3.93 1.38
CA THR A 23 10.64 4.71 0.37
C THR A 23 10.99 6.12 0.89
N THR A 24 10.97 6.31 2.20
CA THR A 24 11.22 7.60 2.87
C THR A 24 12.59 8.20 2.52
N LEU A 25 12.59 9.40 1.95
CA LEU A 25 13.76 10.19 1.53
C LEU A 25 13.61 11.67 1.97
N ASN A 26 14.61 12.51 1.69
CA ASN A 26 14.55 13.96 1.97
C ASN A 26 13.38 14.67 1.25
N GLY A 27 12.86 14.06 0.19
CA GLY A 27 11.68 14.51 -0.54
C GLY A 27 10.35 14.00 0.03
N SER A 28 10.34 13.04 0.94
CA SER A 28 9.08 12.44 1.40
C SER A 28 8.21 13.42 2.19
N PRO A 29 6.89 13.21 2.26
CA PRO A 29 6.02 14.10 3.01
C PRO A 29 6.39 14.15 4.50
N LEU A 30 6.06 15.28 5.13
CA LEU A 30 6.29 15.48 6.55
C LEU A 30 5.36 14.57 7.37
N LEU A 31 5.89 14.03 8.46
CA LEU A 31 5.15 13.14 9.35
C LEU A 31 3.91 13.83 9.95
N ASP A 32 4.03 15.09 10.35
CA ASP A 32 2.91 15.85 10.95
C ASP A 32 1.76 16.04 9.94
N ASP A 33 2.08 16.41 8.71
CA ASP A 33 1.11 16.50 7.60
C ASP A 33 0.42 15.15 7.36
N CYS A 34 1.18 14.06 7.48
CA CYS A 34 0.62 12.72 7.31
C CYS A 34 -0.26 12.27 8.48
N ILE A 35 0.04 12.68 9.71
CA ILE A 35 -0.81 12.45 10.87
C ILE A 35 -2.14 13.20 10.70
N GLU A 36 -2.09 14.44 10.20
CA GLU A 36 -3.30 15.21 9.88
C GLU A 36 -4.13 14.55 8.76
N ALA A 37 -3.47 14.14 7.67
CA ALA A 37 -4.15 13.42 6.58
C ALA A 37 -4.77 12.09 7.07
N PHE A 38 -4.10 11.38 7.96
CA PHE A 38 -4.61 10.14 8.54
C PHE A 38 -5.85 10.36 9.41
N ALA A 39 -5.85 11.42 10.23
CA ALA A 39 -7.00 11.80 11.04
C ALA A 39 -8.23 12.18 10.20
N ALA A 40 -8.02 12.60 8.95
CA ALA A 40 -9.08 12.93 8.00
C ALA A 40 -9.64 11.71 7.24
N LEU A 41 -9.07 10.51 7.41
CA LEU A 41 -9.62 9.30 6.79
C LEU A 41 -11.06 9.05 7.27
N PRO A 42 -11.96 8.57 6.38
CA PRO A 42 -13.33 8.31 6.76
C PRO A 42 -13.39 7.23 7.85
N TYR A 43 -14.09 7.53 8.94
CA TYR A 43 -14.29 6.58 10.03
C TYR A 43 -14.84 5.24 9.51
N PRO A 44 -14.42 4.12 10.12
CA PRO A 44 -14.96 2.82 9.76
C PRO A 44 -16.46 2.80 10.10
N PRO A 45 -17.29 2.20 9.25
CA PRO A 45 -18.71 2.03 9.54
C PRO A 45 -18.89 1.23 10.84
N ALA A 46 -19.99 1.48 11.55
CA ALA A 46 -20.36 0.65 12.70
C ALA A 46 -20.47 -0.83 12.25
N PRO A 47 -20.13 -1.80 13.13
CA PRO A 47 -20.29 -3.22 12.80
C PRO A 47 -21.70 -3.52 12.26
N GLY A 48 -21.77 -4.10 11.05
CA GLY A 48 -23.05 -4.44 10.39
C GLY A 48 -23.74 -3.30 9.63
N ALA A 49 -23.20 -2.08 9.61
CA ALA A 49 -23.74 -1.01 8.79
C ALA A 49 -23.38 -1.20 7.30
N PRO A 50 -24.30 -0.86 6.36
CA PRO A 50 -24.03 -0.97 4.93
C PRO A 50 -22.87 -0.05 4.54
N VAL A 51 -21.95 -0.57 3.73
CA VAL A 51 -20.79 0.17 3.21
C VAL A 51 -21.08 0.57 1.77
N ALA A 52 -21.02 1.86 1.47
CA ALA A 52 -21.06 2.31 0.09
C ALA A 52 -19.77 1.87 -0.60
N CYS A 53 -19.91 1.10 -1.68
CA CYS A 53 -18.79 0.59 -2.47
C CYS A 53 -18.76 1.31 -3.83
N PRO A 54 -18.13 2.50 -3.90
CA PRO A 54 -18.07 3.25 -5.14
C PRO A 54 -17.20 2.51 -6.16
N LEU A 55 -17.65 2.49 -7.42
CA LEU A 55 -16.80 2.09 -8.53
C LEU A 55 -15.87 3.26 -8.86
N ILE A 56 -14.56 3.03 -8.77
CA ILE A 56 -13.53 4.03 -9.05
C ILE A 56 -12.71 3.54 -10.23
N TYR A 57 -13.02 4.01 -11.44
CA TYR A 57 -12.33 3.65 -12.68
C TYR A 57 -10.95 4.33 -12.81
N ALA A 58 -10.13 4.26 -11.76
CA ALA A 58 -8.78 4.76 -11.76
C ALA A 58 -7.90 3.79 -10.95
N PRO A 59 -6.67 3.50 -11.41
CA PRO A 59 -5.79 2.55 -10.73
C PRO A 59 -5.32 3.05 -9.37
N VAL A 60 -5.40 4.36 -9.15
CA VAL A 60 -5.06 5.02 -7.89
C VAL A 60 -6.10 6.10 -7.60
N TRP A 61 -6.52 6.21 -6.36
CA TRP A 61 -7.39 7.29 -5.91
C TRP A 61 -7.00 7.80 -4.53
N LYS A 62 -7.29 9.09 -4.32
CA LYS A 62 -7.03 9.79 -3.06
C LYS A 62 -8.07 9.41 -2.02
N LEU A 63 -7.60 9.05 -0.82
CA LEU A 63 -8.44 8.86 0.36
C LEU A 63 -8.43 10.09 1.26
N ALA A 64 -7.26 10.67 1.48
CA ALA A 64 -7.07 11.87 2.28
C ALA A 64 -5.81 12.62 1.85
N GLU A 65 -5.74 13.92 2.16
CA GLU A 65 -4.60 14.79 1.88
C GLU A 65 -4.57 15.95 2.86
N ALA A 66 -3.39 16.24 3.38
CA ALA A 66 -3.11 17.40 4.22
C ALA A 66 -1.65 17.82 3.99
N GLY A 67 -1.41 19.12 3.83
CA GLY A 67 -0.07 19.67 3.58
C GLY A 67 0.68 18.94 2.47
N SER A 68 1.88 18.45 2.80
CA SER A 68 2.72 17.68 1.89
C SER A 68 2.31 16.22 1.71
N CYS A 69 1.36 15.70 2.50
CA CYS A 69 1.03 14.27 2.54
C CYS A 69 -0.28 13.93 1.83
N ARG A 70 -0.26 12.84 1.05
CA ARG A 70 -1.44 12.24 0.43
C ARG A 70 -1.48 10.74 0.69
N ILE A 71 -2.62 10.28 1.22
CA ILE A 71 -2.91 8.86 1.45
C ILE A 71 -3.79 8.39 0.30
N GLU A 72 -3.30 7.39 -0.43
CA GLU A 72 -3.95 6.86 -1.61
C GLU A 72 -4.22 5.37 -1.46
N ALA A 73 -5.30 4.95 -2.09
CA ALA A 73 -5.60 3.55 -2.36
C ALA A 73 -5.27 3.24 -3.82
N TYR A 74 -4.85 2.01 -4.09
CA TYR A 74 -4.61 1.56 -5.47
C TYR A 74 -5.21 0.18 -5.73
N SER A 75 -5.48 -0.07 -7.01
CA SER A 75 -5.95 -1.32 -7.56
C SER A 75 -5.62 -1.38 -9.04
N SER A 76 -4.88 -2.39 -9.48
CA SER A 76 -4.53 -2.62 -10.89
C SER A 76 -5.75 -2.69 -11.81
N THR A 77 -6.91 -3.11 -11.31
CA THR A 77 -8.16 -3.23 -12.08
C THR A 77 -9.03 -1.98 -12.05
N GLY A 78 -8.66 -0.96 -11.26
CA GLY A 78 -9.51 0.23 -11.07
C GLY A 78 -10.88 -0.14 -10.50
N SER A 79 -10.92 -1.06 -9.54
CA SER A 79 -12.14 -1.45 -8.85
C SER A 79 -11.97 -1.28 -7.35
N ALA A 80 -12.65 -0.27 -6.80
CA ALA A 80 -12.67 0.01 -5.36
C ALA A 80 -13.83 -0.69 -4.63
N ALA A 81 -14.36 -1.77 -5.22
CA ALA A 81 -15.72 -2.23 -4.98
C ALA A 81 -16.01 -2.85 -3.60
N CYS A 82 -15.17 -2.65 -2.59
CA CYS A 82 -15.53 -2.47 -1.18
C CYS A 82 -14.24 -2.35 -0.35
N THR A 83 -13.53 -1.23 -0.43
CA THR A 83 -12.37 -0.98 0.43
C THR A 83 -12.77 -1.06 1.91
N ASP A 84 -12.27 -2.06 2.64
CA ASP A 84 -12.50 -2.17 4.09
C ASP A 84 -11.79 -1.01 4.80
N ARG A 85 -12.58 -0.03 5.26
CA ARG A 85 -12.06 1.16 5.94
C ARG A 85 -11.25 0.81 7.19
N ARG A 86 -11.57 -0.30 7.88
CA ARG A 86 -10.78 -0.75 9.04
C ARG A 86 -9.39 -1.18 8.59
N GLU A 87 -9.32 -1.96 7.52
CA GLU A 87 -8.05 -2.44 6.95
C GLU A 87 -7.21 -1.28 6.39
N VAL A 88 -7.84 -0.28 5.76
CA VAL A 88 -7.19 0.96 5.33
C VAL A 88 -6.54 1.69 6.51
N ILE A 89 -7.31 1.95 7.56
CA ILE A 89 -6.83 2.71 8.72
C ILE A 89 -5.70 1.94 9.41
N GLN A 90 -5.85 0.62 9.57
CA GLN A 90 -4.82 -0.21 10.18
C GLN A 90 -3.53 -0.19 9.35
N THR A 91 -3.64 -0.35 8.04
CA THR A 91 -2.49 -0.43 7.12
C THR A 91 -1.77 0.91 6.96
N ALA A 92 -2.52 2.01 6.86
CA ALA A 92 -1.94 3.36 6.86
C ALA A 92 -1.22 3.64 8.20
N GLY A 93 -1.80 3.21 9.32
CA GLY A 93 -1.15 3.28 10.64
C GLY A 93 0.16 2.47 10.70
N ASP A 94 0.18 1.28 10.11
CA ASP A 94 1.39 0.45 10.03
C ASP A 94 2.47 1.08 9.16
N LEU A 95 2.10 1.74 8.06
CA LEU A 95 3.06 2.49 7.24
C LEU A 95 3.72 3.63 8.03
N PHE A 96 2.96 4.39 8.84
CA PHE A 96 3.58 5.42 9.69
C PHE A 96 4.56 4.83 10.68
N ARG A 97 4.18 3.75 11.36
CA ARG A 97 5.03 3.11 12.37
C ARG A 97 6.31 2.52 11.77
N LYS A 98 6.25 1.97 10.56
CA LYS A 98 7.39 1.28 9.93
C LYS A 98 8.24 2.18 9.05
N CYS A 99 7.63 3.17 8.38
CA CYS A 99 8.31 3.99 7.39
C CYS A 99 8.68 5.40 7.88
N ALA A 100 8.23 5.81 9.08
CA ALA A 100 8.74 7.02 9.69
C ALA A 100 10.26 6.90 9.90
N SER A 101 11.02 7.75 9.20
CA SER A 101 12.46 7.86 9.43
C SER A 101 12.75 8.70 10.68
N PRO A 102 13.95 8.62 11.27
CA PRO A 102 14.38 9.54 12.33
C PRO A 102 14.26 11.04 11.97
N GLY A 103 14.13 11.35 10.67
CA GLY A 103 14.07 12.71 10.13
C GLY A 103 12.66 13.13 9.72
N ASN A 104 11.67 12.99 10.62
CA ASN A 104 10.31 13.55 10.54
C ASN A 104 9.56 13.44 9.19
N ARG A 105 9.89 12.43 8.39
CA ARG A 105 9.29 12.18 7.07
C ARG A 105 8.87 10.72 6.94
N VAL A 106 7.91 10.46 6.06
CA VAL A 106 7.36 9.12 5.82
C VAL A 106 6.91 8.96 4.38
N GLU A 107 7.29 7.87 3.73
CA GLU A 107 6.75 7.47 2.42
C GLU A 107 6.83 5.96 2.30
N GLY A 108 5.82 5.36 1.67
CA GLY A 108 5.82 3.92 1.50
C GLY A 108 4.51 3.37 0.95
N VAL A 109 4.55 2.07 0.69
CA VAL A 109 3.47 1.30 0.10
C VAL A 109 3.27 0.04 0.92
N ALA A 110 2.00 -0.34 1.10
CA ALA A 110 1.61 -1.56 1.76
C ALA A 110 0.57 -2.28 0.91
N GLU A 111 0.87 -3.53 0.56
CA GLU A 111 -0.11 -4.43 -0.05
C GLU A 111 -1.01 -5.04 1.03
N LEU A 112 -2.28 -5.15 0.71
CA LEU A 112 -3.25 -5.85 1.53
C LEU A 112 -3.28 -7.33 1.17
N SER A 113 -3.58 -8.17 2.15
CA SER A 113 -3.68 -9.60 1.91
C SER A 113 -4.90 -9.87 1.04
N LYS A 114 -4.67 -10.08 -0.26
CA LYS A 114 -5.66 -10.40 -1.29
C LYS A 114 -6.76 -11.28 -0.71
N THR A 115 -7.92 -10.70 -0.41
CA THR A 115 -9.07 -11.51 -0.03
C THR A 115 -9.51 -12.22 -1.31
N GLN A 116 -9.30 -13.53 -1.36
CA GLN A 116 -9.66 -14.42 -2.48
C GLN A 116 -11.18 -14.58 -2.61
N ASN A 117 -11.92 -13.48 -2.81
CA ASN A 117 -13.30 -13.54 -3.26
C ASN A 117 -13.35 -12.83 -4.61
N GLU A 118 -13.73 -13.59 -5.64
CA GLU A 118 -13.35 -13.45 -7.05
C GLU A 118 -13.81 -12.18 -7.79
N ASP A 119 -14.42 -11.20 -7.12
CA ASP A 119 -15.11 -10.07 -7.79
C ASP A 119 -14.71 -8.68 -7.28
N THR A 120 -13.55 -8.55 -6.66
CA THR A 120 -12.99 -7.24 -6.30
C THR A 120 -11.46 -7.37 -6.25
N VAL A 121 -10.60 -6.46 -5.85
CA VAL A 121 -10.46 -6.07 -4.46
C VAL A 121 -9.22 -5.17 -4.47
N PHE A 122 -9.45 -3.89 -4.24
CA PHE A 122 -8.51 -3.00 -3.54
C PHE A 122 -7.20 -3.66 -3.09
N GLU A 123 -6.07 -3.25 -3.69
CA GLU A 123 -4.80 -3.97 -3.56
C GLU A 123 -3.92 -3.46 -2.43
N GLY A 124 -4.02 -2.17 -2.10
CA GLY A 124 -3.11 -1.60 -1.12
C GLY A 124 -3.28 -0.11 -0.87
N ILE A 125 -2.48 0.37 0.08
CA ILE A 125 -2.36 1.77 0.46
C ILE A 125 -0.96 2.27 0.17
N ARG A 126 -0.86 3.54 -0.23
CA ARG A 126 0.40 4.26 -0.30
C ARG A 126 0.31 5.63 0.34
N ILE A 127 1.40 6.06 0.97
CA ILE A 127 1.61 7.42 1.46
C ILE A 127 2.64 8.04 0.54
N VAL A 128 2.26 9.13 -0.13
CA VAL A 128 3.08 9.82 -1.13
C VAL A 128 3.06 11.33 -0.91
N ARG A 129 3.94 12.05 -1.60
CA ARG A 129 3.94 13.51 -1.57
C ARG A 129 2.76 14.08 -2.38
N SER A 130 2.04 15.05 -1.80
CA SER A 130 1.02 15.85 -2.47
C SER A 130 1.60 16.54 -3.72
N GLY A 131 0.81 16.57 -4.80
CA GLY A 131 1.23 17.16 -6.07
C GLY A 131 2.14 16.28 -6.94
N GLN A 132 2.61 15.11 -6.46
CA GLN A 132 3.06 14.08 -7.40
C GLN A 132 1.83 13.62 -8.20
N GLN A 133 1.93 13.58 -9.53
CA GLN A 133 0.91 12.87 -10.31
C GLN A 133 0.93 11.40 -9.90
N ALA A 134 -0.20 10.71 -10.02
CA ALA A 134 -0.24 9.27 -9.79
C ALA A 134 0.72 8.62 -10.80
N GLN A 135 1.94 8.34 -10.34
CA GLN A 135 2.90 7.60 -11.13
C GLN A 135 2.26 6.24 -11.37
N GLU A 136 2.11 5.88 -12.64
CA GLU A 136 1.72 4.52 -13.05
C GLU A 136 2.50 3.56 -12.18
N VAL A 137 1.79 2.69 -11.46
CA VAL A 137 2.43 1.56 -10.80
C VAL A 137 3.16 0.84 -11.93
N PRO A 138 4.51 0.75 -11.91
CA PRO A 138 5.22 0.07 -12.97
C PRO A 138 4.69 -1.36 -13.00
N ASP A 139 4.08 -1.74 -14.13
CA ASP A 139 3.65 -3.11 -14.34
C ASP A 139 4.91 -3.97 -14.33
N ILE A 140 5.15 -4.65 -13.21
CA ILE A 140 6.27 -5.58 -13.03
C ILE A 140 6.17 -6.80 -13.95
N ASN A 141 5.03 -6.97 -14.66
CA ASN A 141 4.82 -7.96 -15.70
C ASN A 141 4.86 -7.36 -17.11
N ALA A 142 5.10 -6.06 -17.27
CA ALA A 142 5.29 -5.49 -18.59
C ALA A 142 6.48 -6.18 -19.27
N PRO A 143 6.31 -6.68 -20.50
CA PRO A 143 7.40 -7.33 -21.21
C PRO A 143 8.56 -6.33 -21.34
N VAL A 144 9.73 -6.72 -20.85
CA VAL A 144 10.96 -5.95 -21.02
C VAL A 144 11.18 -5.80 -22.52
N ALA A 145 10.99 -4.59 -23.04
CA ALA A 145 11.29 -4.28 -24.42
C ALA A 145 12.78 -4.57 -24.65
N SER A 146 13.06 -5.59 -25.45
CA SER A 146 14.42 -5.96 -25.80
C SER A 146 15.03 -4.85 -26.66
N PRO A 147 16.22 -4.33 -26.33
CA PRO A 147 16.87 -3.32 -27.15
C PRO A 147 17.24 -3.93 -28.51
N ILE A 148 16.97 -3.16 -29.57
CA ILE A 148 17.38 -3.43 -30.97
C ILE A 148 18.86 -3.05 -31.13
#